data_AF-A0A2V8J2L7-F1
#
_entry.id   AF-A0A2V8J2L7-F1
#
_cell.length_a   1.000
_cell.length_b   1.000
_cell.length_c   1.000
_cell.angle_alpha   90.00
_cell.angle_beta   90.00
_cell.angle_gamma   90.00
#
_symmetry.space_group_name_H-M   'P 1'
#
loop_
_entity.id
_entity.type
_entity.pdbx_description
1 polymer ?
#
loop_
_entity_poly.entity_id
_entity_poly.type
_entity_poly.pdbx_seq_one_letter_code
_entity_poly.pdbx_strand_id
1 'polypeptide(L)'
;MSTATATNITGVLVERLFGLYDYALGTYGTDGKFEPNLVVLYGDNGSGKTTLLRLIYHVLSKEQKRGHRTALGAIPLRRFQVRLEDGTEVGMVRDQDPIKGTYRFFVARPGVAEQACVAIVAQDGTANPAADPDSQERWAATMDALGSLNVALYYLPDNRRPESDAPSDETEIDVEQQYSVVLRTDAFGQVISRRGIAPPKQGPLDAAISDLQDLIRDDALGAASIGEANINSIYAEIAKRVLETKGEPLAASQAQGRDLPKALETLMEQSRPFSRVGLLPQLDLRELVDHSTRAKATTRRILATVLQPYVESVSARLEALGPIQRLLETFVGTLNSFYAQKRVTFDLREGLRIIQPDGTRLSPRALSSGEQQLLLLFCNTVLARAQATIFIIDEPELSLNVKWQRRLIDALLQLVVGTPVQFMLATHSIELLAKYKEGVVRLNPAPITERPV
;
A
#
# COMPACT_ATOMS: atom_id res chain seq x y z
N MET A 1 -13.75 -1.20 -12.32
CA MET A 1 -12.53 -0.74 -11.63
C MET A 1 -11.90 0.32 -12.52
N SER A 2 -12.14 1.60 -12.23
CA SER A 2 -11.37 2.68 -12.84
C SER A 2 -9.96 2.57 -12.26
N THR A 3 -8.98 2.25 -13.10
CA THR A 3 -7.57 2.23 -12.69
C THR A 3 -7.17 3.67 -12.43
N ALA A 4 -7.24 4.10 -11.17
CA ALA A 4 -6.58 5.32 -10.73
C ALA A 4 -5.13 5.24 -11.22
N THR A 5 -4.76 6.12 -12.16
CA THR A 5 -3.39 6.22 -12.65
C THR A 5 -2.49 6.57 -11.47
N ALA A 6 -1.48 5.73 -11.23
CA ALA A 6 -0.49 5.95 -10.18
C ALA A 6 0.17 7.31 -10.41
N THR A 7 0.22 8.15 -9.39
CA THR A 7 0.90 9.44 -9.47
C THR A 7 2.25 9.29 -8.79
N ASN A 8 3.22 8.75 -9.53
CA ASN A 8 4.58 8.53 -9.03
C ASN A 8 5.37 9.84 -9.00
N ILE A 9 6.36 9.93 -8.10
CA ILE A 9 7.37 10.99 -8.17
C ILE A 9 8.32 10.64 -9.30
N THR A 10 8.54 11.60 -10.19
CA THR A 10 9.44 11.48 -11.33
C THR A 10 10.67 12.37 -11.20
N GLY A 11 10.67 13.35 -10.29
CA GLY A 11 11.84 14.19 -10.06
C GLY A 11 11.76 14.98 -8.76
N VAL A 12 12.94 15.30 -8.22
CA VAL A 12 13.12 16.15 -7.03
C VAL A 12 14.21 17.17 -7.31
N LEU A 13 13.92 18.44 -7.06
CA LEU A 13 14.86 19.55 -7.18
C LEU A 13 15.03 20.23 -5.82
N VAL A 14 16.27 20.42 -5.41
CA VAL A 14 16.63 21.12 -4.16
C VAL A 14 17.76 22.09 -4.43
N GLU A 15 17.60 23.33 -3.97
CA GLU A 15 18.63 24.35 -4.03
C GLU A 15 19.02 24.82 -2.62
N ARG A 16 20.33 24.94 -2.37
CA ARG A 16 20.97 25.40 -1.14
C ARG A 16 20.48 24.69 0.12
N LEU A 17 20.30 23.37 0.10
CA LEU A 17 20.00 22.59 1.31
C LEU A 17 21.14 22.76 2.32
N PHE A 18 20.79 23.16 3.55
CA PHE A 18 21.74 23.58 4.59
C PHE A 18 22.68 24.73 4.18
N GLY A 19 22.40 25.43 3.07
CA GLY A 19 23.28 26.41 2.45
C GLY A 19 24.46 25.79 1.69
N LEU A 20 24.51 24.46 1.55
CA LEU A 20 25.69 23.73 1.08
C LEU A 20 25.42 22.88 -0.17
N TYR A 21 24.22 22.30 -0.30
CA TYR A 21 23.98 21.25 -1.28
C TYR A 21 22.85 21.61 -2.26
N ASP A 22 23.10 21.32 -3.54
CA ASP A 22 22.13 21.37 -4.62
C ASP A 22 21.92 19.96 -5.17
N TYR A 23 20.66 19.58 -5.39
CA TYR A 23 20.29 18.27 -5.92
C TYR A 23 19.26 18.41 -7.02
N ALA A 24 19.57 17.92 -8.22
CA ALA A 24 18.63 17.80 -9.33
C ALA A 24 18.50 16.32 -9.69
N LEU A 25 17.40 15.69 -9.24
CA LEU A 25 17.20 14.24 -9.28
C LEU A 25 16.05 13.87 -10.22
N GLY A 26 16.17 12.72 -10.89
CA GLY A 26 15.13 12.21 -11.78
C GLY A 26 14.99 13.08 -13.03
N THR A 27 13.76 13.51 -13.34
CA THR A 27 13.45 14.37 -14.49
C THR A 27 14.17 15.72 -14.50
N TYR A 28 14.65 16.20 -13.35
CA TYR A 28 15.43 17.44 -13.27
C TYR A 28 16.93 17.25 -13.53
N GLY A 29 17.45 16.02 -13.47
CA GLY A 29 18.87 15.72 -13.57
C GLY A 29 19.24 14.90 -14.82
N THR A 30 20.55 14.67 -14.99
CA THR A 30 21.10 13.82 -16.06
C THR A 30 21.30 12.36 -15.64
N ASP A 31 21.21 12.07 -14.32
CA ASP A 31 21.74 10.86 -13.71
C ASP A 31 20.74 9.70 -13.59
N GLY A 32 19.70 9.69 -14.43
CA GLY A 32 18.76 8.58 -14.54
C GLY A 32 17.33 8.94 -14.17
N LYS A 33 16.38 8.27 -14.82
CA LYS A 33 14.95 8.41 -14.55
C LYS A 33 14.64 7.70 -13.22
N PHE A 34 13.73 8.29 -12.43
CA PHE A 34 13.18 7.57 -11.29
C PHE A 34 12.42 6.36 -11.79
N GLU A 35 12.77 5.19 -11.28
CA GLU A 35 12.03 3.97 -11.58
C GLU A 35 10.62 4.06 -10.96
N PRO A 36 9.57 3.62 -11.67
CA PRO A 36 8.19 3.83 -11.23
C PRO A 36 7.87 3.27 -9.84
N ASN A 37 8.49 2.14 -9.47
CA ASN A 37 8.14 1.42 -8.24
C ASN A 37 9.20 1.56 -7.13
N LEU A 38 10.41 2.03 -7.43
CA LEU A 38 11.52 2.06 -6.49
C LEU A 38 12.50 3.19 -6.79
N VAL A 39 12.63 4.13 -5.86
CA VAL A 39 13.68 5.13 -5.84
C VAL A 39 14.50 4.93 -4.57
N VAL A 40 15.82 4.78 -4.69
CA VAL A 40 16.71 4.61 -3.55
C VAL A 40 17.72 5.75 -3.50
N LEU A 41 17.60 6.61 -2.49
CA LEU A 41 18.54 7.67 -2.19
C LEU A 41 19.75 7.09 -1.45
N TYR A 42 20.93 7.17 -2.06
CA TYR A 42 22.19 6.72 -1.50
C TYR A 42 23.20 7.87 -1.39
N GLY A 43 23.94 7.94 -0.28
CA GLY A 43 25.00 8.92 -0.10
C GLY A 43 25.57 8.90 1.32
N ASP A 44 26.70 9.57 1.53
CA ASP A 44 27.44 9.56 2.78
C ASP A 44 26.67 10.22 3.95
N ASN A 45 27.16 10.00 5.18
CA ASN A 45 26.57 10.63 6.38
C ASN A 45 26.61 12.15 6.23
N GLY A 46 25.48 12.81 6.50
CA GLY A 46 25.36 14.27 6.38
C GLY A 46 25.05 14.77 4.97
N SER A 47 24.84 13.89 3.97
CA SER A 47 24.38 14.31 2.63
C SER A 47 22.94 14.84 2.59
N GLY A 48 22.15 14.61 3.64
CA GLY A 48 20.78 15.10 3.75
C GLY A 48 19.69 14.13 3.28
N LYS A 49 19.97 12.84 3.09
CA LYS A 49 18.97 11.80 2.71
C LYS A 49 17.67 11.86 3.53
N THR A 50 17.78 11.71 4.86
CA THR A 50 16.64 11.80 5.79
C THR A 50 15.89 13.12 5.64
N THR A 51 16.62 14.22 5.45
CA THR A 51 16.01 15.55 5.25
C THR A 51 15.26 15.62 3.92
N LEU A 52 15.80 15.06 2.83
CA LEU A 52 15.09 14.97 1.55
C LEU A 52 13.81 14.16 1.67
N LEU A 53 13.85 13.00 2.32
CA LEU A 53 12.64 12.19 2.54
C LEU A 53 11.59 12.96 3.35
N ARG A 54 11.99 13.64 4.42
CA ARG A 54 11.09 14.50 5.22
C ARG A 54 10.53 15.67 4.41
N LEU A 55 11.34 16.29 3.54
CA LEU A 55 10.88 17.37 2.66
C LEU A 55 9.84 16.86 1.67
N ILE A 56 10.05 15.69 1.04
CA ILE A 56 9.06 15.06 0.15
C ILE A 56 7.76 14.82 0.91
N TYR A 57 7.85 14.20 2.09
CA TYR A 57 6.70 13.91 2.94
C TYR A 57 5.93 15.18 3.31
N HIS A 58 6.61 16.20 3.82
CA HIS A 58 5.95 17.43 4.26
C HIS A 58 5.41 18.27 3.10
N VAL A 59 6.07 18.33 1.95
CA VAL A 59 5.59 19.11 0.79
C VAL A 59 4.34 18.49 0.18
N LEU A 60 4.29 17.17 0.05
CA LEU A 60 3.14 16.49 -0.54
C LEU A 60 2.00 16.26 0.44
N SER A 61 2.25 16.42 1.74
CA SER A 61 1.25 16.21 2.79
C SER A 61 0.10 17.21 2.70
N LYS A 62 -1.13 16.73 2.67
CA LYS A 62 -2.40 17.45 2.55
C LYS A 62 -2.93 17.96 3.89
N GLU A 63 -2.48 17.40 5.01
CA GLU A 63 -2.93 17.76 6.34
C GLU A 63 -2.48 19.17 6.76
N GLN A 64 -3.45 20.04 7.06
CA GLN A 64 -3.16 21.43 7.42
C GLN A 64 -2.82 21.62 8.92
N LYS A 65 -3.30 20.73 9.80
CA LYS A 65 -3.20 20.91 11.27
C LYS A 65 -2.10 20.08 11.93
N ARG A 66 -1.21 19.47 11.16
CA ARG A 66 -0.13 18.58 11.66
C ARG A 66 1.26 19.21 11.66
N GLY A 67 1.35 20.52 11.41
CA GLY A 67 2.63 21.24 11.46
C GLY A 67 3.57 20.95 10.28
N HIS A 68 3.11 20.31 9.20
CA HIS A 68 3.94 20.04 8.02
C HIS A 68 4.49 21.33 7.41
N ARG A 69 3.66 22.37 7.31
CA ARG A 69 4.08 23.70 6.83
C ARG A 69 5.08 24.38 7.75
N THR A 70 4.91 24.21 9.06
CA THR A 70 5.87 24.65 10.09
C THR A 70 7.22 23.95 9.92
N ALA A 71 7.21 22.62 9.74
CA ALA A 71 8.42 21.83 9.54
C ALA A 71 9.21 22.26 8.29
N LEU A 72 8.52 22.55 7.18
CA LEU A 72 9.14 23.10 5.97
C LEU A 72 9.83 24.45 6.22
N GLY A 73 9.22 25.32 7.03
CA GLY A 73 9.77 26.62 7.43
C GLY A 73 11.07 26.51 8.23
N ALA A 74 11.20 25.46 9.05
CA ALA A 74 12.37 25.24 9.91
C ALA A 74 13.60 24.70 9.16
N ILE A 75 13.40 24.01 8.03
CA ILE A 75 14.48 23.37 7.28
C ILE A 75 15.23 24.42 6.43
N PRO A 76 16.56 24.57 6.61
CA PRO A 76 17.36 25.52 5.85
C PRO A 76 17.52 25.11 4.38
N LEU A 77 16.89 25.82 3.46
CA LEU A 77 17.04 25.64 2.00
C LEU A 77 16.53 26.85 1.21
N ARG A 78 16.88 26.98 -0.06
CA ARG A 78 16.34 28.05 -0.94
C ARG A 78 15.10 27.59 -1.70
N ARG A 79 15.17 26.42 -2.33
CA ARG A 79 14.08 25.87 -3.15
C ARG A 79 13.99 24.37 -2.93
N PHE A 80 12.77 23.86 -2.85
CA PHE A 80 12.51 22.43 -2.86
C PHE A 80 11.27 22.16 -3.72
N GLN A 81 11.35 21.21 -4.62
CA GLN A 81 10.27 20.92 -5.56
C GLN A 81 10.23 19.45 -5.92
N VAL A 82 9.03 18.91 -6.02
CA VAL A 82 8.74 17.55 -6.44
C VAL A 82 7.91 17.59 -7.71
N ARG A 83 8.25 16.75 -8.69
CA ARG A 83 7.48 16.55 -9.91
C ARG A 83 6.81 15.18 -9.89
N LEU A 84 5.54 15.16 -10.23
CA LEU A 84 4.71 13.96 -10.34
C LEU A 84 4.61 13.51 -11.81
N GLU A 85 4.17 12.27 -12.02
CA GLU A 85 4.07 11.65 -13.35
C GLU A 85 3.07 12.35 -14.29
N ASP A 86 2.00 12.92 -13.73
CA ASP A 86 1.01 13.72 -14.46
C ASP A 86 1.53 15.12 -14.86
N GLY A 87 2.78 15.44 -14.52
CA GLY A 87 3.41 16.74 -14.74
C GLY A 87 3.10 17.78 -13.66
N THR A 88 2.35 17.42 -12.62
CA THR A 88 2.11 18.29 -11.48
C THR A 88 3.40 18.54 -10.71
N GLU A 89 3.64 19.80 -10.34
CA GLU A 89 4.78 20.24 -9.57
C GLU A 89 4.32 20.86 -8.26
N VAL A 90 4.88 20.38 -7.15
CA VAL A 90 4.58 20.88 -5.80
C VAL A 90 5.89 21.27 -5.14
N GLY A 91 5.94 22.44 -4.53
CA GLY A 91 7.19 22.89 -3.93
C GLY A 91 7.11 24.16 -3.11
N MET A 92 8.28 24.61 -2.69
CA MET A 92 8.49 25.87 -2.03
C MET A 92 9.75 26.59 -2.51
N VAL A 93 9.70 27.92 -2.45
CA VAL A 93 10.79 28.82 -2.84
C VAL A 93 10.93 29.94 -1.81
N ARG A 94 12.18 30.32 -1.53
CA ARG A 94 12.57 31.52 -0.81
C ARG A 94 13.28 32.46 -1.77
N ASP A 95 12.78 33.68 -1.90
CA ASP A 95 13.26 34.64 -2.90
C ASP A 95 14.66 35.17 -2.58
N GLN A 96 15.03 35.26 -1.29
CA GLN A 96 16.32 35.76 -0.80
C GLN A 96 16.77 35.02 0.48
N ASP A 97 18.01 35.28 0.93
CA ASP A 97 18.48 34.89 2.26
C ASP A 97 17.72 35.70 3.34
N PRO A 98 17.27 35.09 4.45
CA PRO A 98 17.72 33.82 5.00
C PRO A 98 17.07 32.57 4.37
N ILE A 99 17.84 31.50 4.24
CA ILE A 99 17.36 30.16 3.85
C ILE A 99 16.47 29.47 4.89
N LYS A 100 15.98 30.17 5.92
CA LYS A 100 15.07 29.66 6.96
C LYS A 100 13.92 30.64 7.17
N GLY A 101 12.76 30.12 7.58
CA GLY A 101 11.57 30.91 7.84
C GLY A 101 10.65 30.99 6.62
N THR A 102 9.98 32.14 6.47
CA THR A 102 8.93 32.42 5.49
C THR A 102 9.29 31.96 4.08
N TYR A 103 8.33 31.37 3.38
CA TYR A 103 8.51 30.83 2.04
C TYR A 103 7.22 30.96 1.22
N ARG A 104 7.38 30.96 -0.11
CA ARG A 104 6.28 30.79 -1.06
C ARG A 104 6.07 29.29 -1.28
N PHE A 105 4.86 28.80 -1.09
CA PHE A 105 4.44 27.44 -1.39
C PHE A 105 3.60 27.44 -2.66
N PHE A 106 3.75 26.43 -3.53
CA PHE A 106 3.02 26.38 -4.79
C PHE A 106 2.64 24.96 -5.21
N VAL A 107 1.55 24.89 -5.97
CA VAL A 107 1.05 23.71 -6.69
C VAL A 107 0.79 24.16 -8.13
N ALA A 108 1.59 23.66 -9.07
CA ALA A 108 1.49 23.94 -10.49
C ALA A 108 1.04 22.67 -11.23
N ARG A 109 -0.10 22.74 -11.94
CA ARG A 109 -0.61 21.63 -12.76
C ARG A 109 -0.56 21.99 -14.23
N PRO A 110 -0.23 21.05 -15.14
CA PRO A 110 -0.24 21.33 -16.57
C PRO A 110 -1.61 21.83 -17.04
N GLY A 111 -1.65 22.98 -17.72
CA GLY A 111 -2.87 23.56 -18.26
C GLY A 111 -3.77 24.29 -17.24
N VAL A 112 -3.37 24.38 -15.97
CA VAL A 112 -4.08 25.15 -14.92
C VAL A 112 -3.16 26.26 -14.40
N ALA A 113 -3.73 27.40 -14.05
CA ALA A 113 -2.96 28.48 -13.42
C ALA A 113 -2.34 28.01 -12.10
N GLU A 114 -1.05 28.30 -11.90
CA GLU A 114 -0.32 27.99 -10.68
C GLU A 114 -1.05 28.55 -9.45
N GLN A 115 -1.31 27.69 -8.48
CA GLN A 115 -1.81 28.10 -7.17
C GLN A 115 -0.62 28.29 -6.25
N ALA A 116 -0.49 29.47 -5.64
CA ALA A 116 0.61 29.77 -4.74
C ALA A 116 0.18 30.65 -3.57
N CYS A 117 0.77 30.40 -2.41
CA CYS A 117 0.56 31.17 -1.18
C CYS A 117 1.89 31.47 -0.49
N VAL A 118 1.88 32.46 0.40
CA VAL A 118 3.03 32.76 1.26
C VAL A 118 2.76 32.23 2.66
N ALA A 119 3.65 31.37 3.14
CA ALA A 119 3.61 30.83 4.49
C ALA A 119 4.55 31.65 5.38
N ILE A 120 3.99 32.49 6.25
CA ILE A 120 4.75 33.31 7.20
C ILE A 120 5.08 32.45 8.42
N VAL A 121 6.37 32.33 8.72
CA VAL A 121 6.86 31.58 9.89
C VAL A 121 6.98 32.56 11.06
N ALA A 122 6.14 32.39 12.08
CA ALA A 122 6.13 33.20 13.29
C ALA A 122 7.32 32.87 14.22
N GLN A 123 7.49 33.67 15.29
CA GLN A 123 8.59 33.50 16.25
C GLN A 123 8.52 32.18 17.03
N ASP A 124 7.31 31.62 17.19
CA ASP A 124 7.08 30.31 17.77
C ASP A 124 7.32 29.14 16.78
N GLY A 125 7.70 29.47 15.54
CA GLY A 125 7.97 28.53 14.46
C GLY A 125 6.75 28.17 13.62
N THR A 126 5.53 28.58 14.01
CA THR A 126 4.31 28.21 13.27
C THR A 126 4.26 28.88 11.90
N ALA A 127 3.90 28.12 10.86
CA ALA A 127 3.74 28.64 9.50
C ALA A 127 2.27 28.87 9.18
N ASN A 128 1.88 30.13 9.00
CA ASN A 128 0.50 30.54 8.73
C ASN A 128 0.44 31.54 7.56
N PRO A 129 -0.69 31.62 6.83
CA PRO A 129 -0.88 32.71 5.86
C PRO A 129 -0.94 34.06 6.57
N ALA A 130 -0.71 35.15 5.82
CA ALA A 130 -0.97 36.49 6.32
C ALA A 130 -2.46 36.68 6.66
N ALA A 131 -2.75 37.58 7.59
CA ALA A 131 -4.10 37.78 8.12
C ALA A 131 -5.06 38.50 7.16
N ASP A 132 -4.56 39.06 6.06
CA ASP A 132 -5.39 39.70 5.05
C ASP A 132 -6.26 38.68 4.27
N PRO A 133 -7.49 39.07 3.87
CA PRO A 133 -8.41 38.17 3.19
C PRO A 133 -7.83 37.52 1.92
N ASP A 134 -7.09 38.29 1.11
CA ASP A 134 -6.52 37.83 -0.15
C ASP A 134 -5.50 36.69 0.08
N SER A 135 -4.66 36.83 1.10
CA SER A 135 -3.68 35.79 1.46
C SER A 135 -4.34 34.54 2.03
N GLN A 136 -5.42 34.67 2.80
CA GLN A 136 -6.20 33.54 3.28
C GLN A 136 -6.90 32.80 2.14
N GLU A 137 -7.45 33.52 1.16
CA GLU A 137 -8.08 32.94 -0.02
C GLU A 137 -7.05 32.16 -0.86
N ARG A 138 -5.88 32.74 -1.13
CA ARG A 138 -4.78 32.05 -1.83
C ARG A 138 -4.28 30.82 -1.09
N TRP A 139 -4.20 30.89 0.24
CA TRP A 139 -3.85 29.73 1.06
C TRP A 139 -4.88 28.60 0.90
N ALA A 140 -6.17 28.91 1.04
CA ALA A 140 -7.23 27.94 0.87
C ALA A 140 -7.22 27.30 -0.54
N ALA A 141 -7.06 28.11 -1.59
CA ALA A 141 -6.96 27.62 -2.98
C ALA A 141 -5.74 26.71 -3.20
N THR A 142 -4.58 27.06 -2.61
CA THR A 142 -3.37 26.25 -2.73
C THR A 142 -3.50 24.93 -1.97
N MET A 143 -4.11 24.94 -0.78
CA MET A 143 -4.35 23.71 -0.02
C MET A 143 -5.42 22.83 -0.66
N ASP A 144 -6.43 23.39 -1.32
CA ASP A 144 -7.42 22.64 -2.12
C ASP A 144 -6.78 21.98 -3.35
N ALA A 145 -5.89 22.71 -4.04
CA ALA A 145 -5.08 22.18 -5.12
C ALA A 145 -4.13 21.04 -4.65
N LEU A 146 -3.66 21.09 -3.41
CA LEU A 146 -2.88 19.99 -2.83
C LEU A 146 -3.76 18.80 -2.41
N GLY A 147 -4.90 19.07 -1.78
CA GLY A 147 -5.86 18.05 -1.32
C GLY A 147 -6.43 17.21 -2.45
N SER A 148 -6.62 17.82 -3.63
CA SER A 148 -7.11 17.13 -4.83
C SER A 148 -6.06 16.26 -5.56
N LEU A 149 -4.81 16.18 -5.07
CA LEU A 149 -3.84 15.23 -5.61
C LEU A 149 -4.26 13.80 -5.27
N ASN A 150 -4.25 12.89 -6.24
CA ASN A 150 -4.59 11.49 -6.02
C ASN A 150 -3.38 10.65 -5.56
N VAL A 151 -2.80 11.03 -4.42
CA VAL A 151 -1.64 10.39 -3.80
C VAL A 151 -1.88 10.23 -2.30
N ALA A 152 -1.66 9.01 -1.78
CA ALA A 152 -1.52 8.74 -0.36
C ALA A 152 -0.02 8.73 0.01
N LEU A 153 0.30 9.24 1.19
CA LEU A 153 1.67 9.27 1.70
C LEU A 153 1.79 8.39 2.93
N TYR A 154 2.80 7.53 2.90
CA TYR A 154 3.21 6.73 4.04
C TYR A 154 4.68 6.98 4.33
N TYR A 155 5.02 7.37 5.55
CA TYR A 155 6.41 7.63 5.94
C TYR A 155 6.80 6.77 7.13
N LEU A 156 7.83 5.96 6.95
CA LEU A 156 8.46 5.20 8.03
C LEU A 156 9.85 5.79 8.32
N PRO A 157 9.95 6.74 9.28
CA PRO A 157 11.21 7.31 9.73
C PRO A 157 12.13 6.28 10.41
N ASP A 158 13.39 6.66 10.59
CA ASP A 158 14.44 5.94 11.31
C ASP A 158 14.09 5.61 12.77
N ASN A 159 13.26 6.44 13.41
CA ASN A 159 12.71 6.21 14.75
C ASN A 159 11.60 5.13 14.79
N ARG A 160 11.22 4.59 13.62
CA ARG A 160 10.31 3.45 13.41
C ARG A 160 8.88 3.67 13.91
N ARG A 161 8.45 4.93 13.98
CA ARG A 161 7.05 5.30 14.23
C ARG A 161 6.43 5.72 12.90
N PRO A 162 5.52 4.93 12.32
CA PRO A 162 4.93 5.28 11.04
C PRO A 162 4.09 6.56 11.12
N GLU A 163 4.27 7.44 10.15
CA GLU A 163 3.50 8.65 9.94
C GLU A 163 2.68 8.52 8.64
N SER A 164 1.43 8.99 8.65
CA SER A 164 0.51 8.92 7.50
C SER A 164 -0.24 10.23 7.38
N ASP A 165 -0.49 10.69 6.16
CA ASP A 165 -1.09 12.00 5.86
C ASP A 165 -2.63 11.94 5.67
N ALA A 166 -3.28 11.09 6.45
CA ALA A 166 -4.71 10.83 6.33
C ALA A 166 -5.50 11.74 7.31
N PRO A 167 -6.58 12.46 6.90
CA PRO A 167 -7.37 13.29 7.80
C PRO A 167 -7.81 12.62 9.10
N SER A 168 -7.36 13.20 10.21
CA SER A 168 -7.80 12.90 11.58
C SER A 168 -8.65 14.06 12.10
N ASP A 169 -9.93 13.81 12.36
CA ASP A 169 -10.77 14.74 13.13
C ASP A 169 -10.40 14.60 14.60
N GLU A 170 -9.38 15.31 15.07
CA GLU A 170 -9.24 15.64 16.49
C GLU A 170 -8.33 16.86 16.66
N THR A 171 -8.85 17.83 17.42
CA THR A 171 -8.23 19.08 17.84
C THR A 171 -7.09 18.84 18.83
N GLU A 172 -5.98 19.58 18.65
CA GLU A 172 -4.88 19.83 19.60
C GLU A 172 -4.31 18.62 20.35
N ILE A 173 -3.22 18.02 19.85
CA ILE A 173 -2.35 17.16 20.69
C ILE A 173 -0.88 17.32 20.29
N ASP A 174 -0.04 17.45 21.32
CA ASP A 174 1.44 17.52 21.37
C ASP A 174 2.20 16.80 20.24
N VAL A 175 3.25 17.47 19.77
CA VAL A 175 4.20 17.04 18.73
C VAL A 175 4.94 15.72 19.07
N GLU A 176 4.73 15.15 20.26
CA GLU A 176 5.41 13.94 20.75
C GLU A 176 4.58 12.63 20.71
N GLN A 177 3.31 12.65 20.32
CA GLN A 177 2.47 11.42 20.31
C GLN A 177 1.74 11.21 18.99
N GLN A 178 2.44 10.68 17.98
CA GLN A 178 1.84 10.34 16.69
C GLN A 178 1.49 8.85 16.60
N TYR A 179 0.19 8.58 16.38
CA TYR A 179 -0.36 7.31 15.88
C TYR A 179 -1.02 7.56 14.52
N SER A 180 -0.78 6.67 13.55
CA SER A 180 -1.24 6.76 12.17
C SER A 180 -2.75 6.49 12.02
N VAL A 181 -3.40 7.19 11.08
CA VAL A 181 -4.78 6.94 10.63
C VAL A 181 -4.67 6.34 9.22
N VAL A 182 -5.17 5.12 9.02
CA VAL A 182 -5.34 4.56 7.68
C VAL A 182 -6.71 4.97 7.17
N LEU A 183 -6.77 5.76 6.10
CA LEU A 183 -8.02 6.06 5.41
C LEU A 183 -8.25 5.13 4.25
N ARG A 184 -9.50 4.72 4.05
CA ARG A 184 -9.98 4.15 2.79
C ARG A 184 -10.74 5.23 2.04
N THR A 185 -10.38 5.51 0.79
CA THR A 185 -11.20 6.26 -0.17
C THR A 185 -11.73 5.33 -1.25
N ASP A 186 -12.93 5.60 -1.76
CA ASP A 186 -13.48 4.90 -2.93
C ASP A 186 -12.86 5.42 -4.23
N ALA A 187 -13.28 4.83 -5.35
CA ALA A 187 -12.87 5.23 -6.69
C ALA A 187 -13.22 6.68 -7.07
N PHE A 188 -13.98 7.39 -6.22
CA PHE A 188 -14.37 8.79 -6.36
C PHE A 188 -13.74 9.69 -5.29
N GLY A 189 -12.78 9.17 -4.50
CA GLY A 189 -12.10 9.92 -3.46
C GLY A 189 -12.92 10.13 -2.18
N GLN A 190 -14.09 9.49 -2.04
CA GLN A 190 -14.92 9.58 -0.83
C GLN A 190 -14.37 8.64 0.24
N VAL A 191 -14.20 9.14 1.46
CA VAL A 191 -13.72 8.33 2.59
C VAL A 191 -14.76 7.27 2.97
N ILE A 192 -14.47 6.00 2.69
CA ILE A 192 -15.33 4.84 3.03
C ILE A 192 -15.11 4.42 4.50
N SER A 193 -13.92 4.66 5.05
CA SER A 193 -13.61 4.32 6.44
C SER A 193 -12.59 5.28 7.03
N ARG A 194 -12.96 5.88 8.16
CA ARG A 194 -12.08 6.55 9.13
C ARG A 194 -11.84 5.55 10.27
N ARG A 195 -10.61 5.07 10.47
CA ARG A 195 -10.28 4.33 11.70
C ARG A 195 -9.40 5.16 12.61
N GLY A 196 -10.00 5.60 13.71
CA GLY A 196 -9.32 6.14 14.86
C GLY A 196 -8.57 5.04 15.63
N ILE A 197 -7.44 5.47 16.15
CA ILE A 197 -6.53 4.91 17.15
C ILE A 197 -7.13 3.74 17.98
N ALA A 198 -6.48 2.57 17.88
CA ALA A 198 -6.60 1.53 18.89
C ALA A 198 -6.18 2.09 20.26
N PRO A 199 -6.86 1.73 21.37
CA PRO A 199 -6.65 2.35 22.68
C PRO A 199 -5.18 2.37 23.12
N PRO A 200 -4.77 3.30 24.02
CA PRO A 200 -3.39 3.66 24.37
C PRO A 200 -2.50 2.56 25.02
N LYS A 201 -2.88 1.27 24.90
CA LYS A 201 -2.16 0.12 25.47
C LYS A 201 -1.40 -0.73 24.42
N GLN A 202 -1.53 -0.42 23.13
CA GLN A 202 -0.95 -1.23 22.05
C GLN A 202 0.15 -0.46 21.32
N GLY A 203 1.34 -1.07 21.16
CA GLY A 203 2.48 -0.45 20.46
C GLY A 203 2.27 -0.43 18.94
N PRO A 204 3.15 0.23 18.16
CA PRO A 204 2.98 0.40 16.72
C PRO A 204 2.87 -0.93 15.95
N LEU A 205 3.56 -1.97 16.42
CA LEU A 205 3.47 -3.31 15.85
C LEU A 205 2.07 -3.93 16.03
N ASP A 206 1.49 -3.81 17.21
CA ASP A 206 0.18 -4.39 17.50
C ASP A 206 -0.91 -3.68 16.70
N ALA A 207 -0.82 -2.35 16.57
CA ALA A 207 -1.71 -1.55 15.74
C ALA A 207 -1.65 -1.98 14.27
N ALA A 208 -0.45 -2.06 13.68
CA ALA A 208 -0.29 -2.47 12.29
C ALA A 208 -0.80 -3.90 12.01
N ILE A 209 -0.64 -4.83 12.97
CA ILE A 209 -1.20 -6.19 12.86
C ILE A 209 -2.73 -6.14 12.90
N SER A 210 -3.31 -5.37 13.82
CA SER A 210 -4.78 -5.19 13.92
C SER A 210 -5.35 -4.61 12.63
N ASP A 211 -4.74 -3.52 12.13
CA ASP A 211 -5.18 -2.85 10.91
C ASP A 211 -5.12 -3.80 9.70
N LEU A 212 -4.06 -4.60 9.59
CA LEU A 212 -3.91 -5.61 8.55
C LEU A 212 -5.02 -6.66 8.64
N GLN A 213 -5.28 -7.18 9.84
CA GLN A 213 -6.32 -8.19 10.06
C GLN A 213 -7.70 -7.68 9.68
N ASP A 214 -8.01 -6.44 10.05
CA ASP A 214 -9.28 -5.83 9.74
C ASP A 214 -9.42 -5.55 8.24
N LEU A 215 -8.35 -5.07 7.57
CA LEU A 215 -8.33 -4.91 6.11
C LEU A 215 -8.67 -6.22 5.40
N ILE A 216 -7.99 -7.31 5.78
CA ILE A 216 -8.21 -8.63 5.19
C ILE A 216 -9.64 -9.13 5.46
N ARG A 217 -10.16 -8.87 6.66
CA ARG A 217 -11.54 -9.25 7.03
C ARG A 217 -12.57 -8.51 6.18
N ASP A 218 -12.42 -7.21 6.04
CA ASP A 218 -13.33 -6.37 5.26
C ASP A 218 -13.34 -6.80 3.78
N ASP A 219 -12.15 -7.03 3.21
CA ASP A 219 -12.01 -7.48 1.82
C ASP A 219 -12.61 -8.88 1.62
N ALA A 220 -12.41 -9.79 2.58
CA ALA A 220 -12.96 -11.14 2.53
C ALA A 220 -14.48 -11.15 2.64
N LEU A 221 -15.07 -10.29 3.49
CA LEU A 221 -16.53 -10.13 3.61
C LEU A 221 -17.13 -9.55 2.33
N GLY A 222 -16.48 -8.53 1.75
CA GLY A 222 -16.88 -7.96 0.45
C GLY A 222 -16.89 -9.02 -0.65
N ALA A 223 -15.81 -9.82 -0.76
CA ALA A 223 -15.72 -10.87 -1.76
C ALA A 223 -16.67 -12.06 -1.52
N ALA A 224 -16.97 -12.39 -0.26
CA ALA A 224 -17.90 -13.48 0.07
C ALA A 224 -19.35 -13.17 -0.36
N SER A 225 -19.74 -11.90 -0.35
CA SER A 225 -21.10 -11.46 -0.75
C SER A 225 -21.41 -11.75 -2.24
N ILE A 226 -20.39 -11.83 -3.10
CA ILE A 226 -20.52 -12.14 -4.53
C ILE A 226 -21.06 -13.57 -4.75
N GLY A 227 -20.83 -14.49 -3.79
CA GLY A 227 -21.32 -15.87 -3.85
C GLY A 227 -22.65 -16.12 -3.12
N GLU A 228 -22.99 -15.34 -2.09
CA GLU A 228 -24.22 -15.53 -1.30
C GLU A 228 -25.49 -15.06 -2.01
N ALA A 229 -25.37 -14.15 -2.98
CA ALA A 229 -26.51 -13.61 -3.74
C ALA A 229 -27.35 -14.66 -4.49
N ASN A 230 -26.96 -15.94 -4.49
CA ASN A 230 -27.56 -16.94 -5.35
C ASN A 230 -27.83 -18.32 -4.73
N ILE A 231 -27.90 -18.52 -3.40
CA ILE A 231 -28.32 -19.85 -2.88
C ILE A 231 -29.75 -20.18 -3.33
N ASN A 232 -30.68 -19.23 -3.18
CA ASN A 232 -32.08 -19.40 -3.59
C ASN A 232 -32.25 -19.52 -5.11
N SER A 233 -31.43 -18.83 -5.89
CA SER A 233 -31.45 -18.94 -7.34
C SER A 233 -30.73 -20.20 -7.85
N ILE A 234 -29.75 -20.73 -7.12
CA ILE A 234 -29.16 -22.06 -7.38
C ILE A 234 -30.25 -23.11 -7.21
N TYR A 235 -31.03 -23.08 -6.12
CA TYR A 235 -32.16 -24.00 -5.95
C TYR A 235 -33.24 -23.81 -7.02
N ALA A 236 -33.56 -22.55 -7.40
CA ALA A 236 -34.50 -22.26 -8.47
C ALA A 236 -34.01 -22.73 -9.84
N GLU A 237 -32.72 -22.56 -10.14
CA GLU A 237 -32.07 -23.01 -11.37
C GLU A 237 -31.96 -24.53 -11.42
N ILE A 238 -31.64 -25.18 -10.29
CA ILE A 238 -31.72 -26.63 -10.15
C ILE A 238 -33.16 -27.10 -10.41
N ALA A 239 -34.16 -26.48 -9.79
CA ALA A 239 -35.56 -26.84 -9.98
C ALA A 239 -35.99 -26.66 -11.44
N LYS A 240 -35.64 -25.53 -12.06
CA LYS A 240 -35.89 -25.23 -13.48
C LYS A 240 -35.26 -26.28 -14.39
N ARG A 241 -33.98 -26.60 -14.20
CA ARG A 241 -33.28 -27.61 -14.99
C ARG A 241 -33.85 -29.01 -14.80
N VAL A 242 -34.25 -29.37 -13.58
CA VAL A 242 -34.91 -30.66 -13.29
C VAL A 242 -36.29 -30.75 -13.99
N LEU A 243 -37.03 -29.65 -14.05
CA LEU A 243 -38.31 -29.57 -14.77
C LEU A 243 -38.11 -29.64 -16.29
N GLU A 244 -37.11 -28.96 -16.84
CA GLU A 244 -36.75 -29.00 -18.27
C GLU A 244 -36.25 -30.40 -18.69
N THR A 245 -35.59 -31.13 -17.80
CA THR A 245 -35.09 -32.50 -18.06
C THR A 245 -36.23 -33.54 -18.20
N LYS A 246 -37.44 -33.24 -17.72
CA LYS A 246 -38.60 -34.15 -17.83
C LYS A 246 -39.36 -34.03 -19.16
N GLY A 247 -39.07 -33.03 -20.01
CA GLY A 247 -39.90 -32.66 -21.16
C GLY A 247 -39.43 -33.14 -22.55
N GLU A 248 -38.12 -33.37 -22.77
CA GLU A 248 -37.60 -33.77 -24.09
C GLU A 248 -36.55 -34.88 -23.98
N PRO A 249 -36.51 -35.84 -24.92
CA PRO A 249 -35.38 -36.77 -25.03
C PRO A 249 -34.14 -35.94 -25.37
N LEU A 250 -33.26 -35.74 -24.37
CA LEU A 250 -31.97 -35.05 -24.43
C LEU A 250 -31.36 -35.08 -25.83
N ALA A 251 -31.78 -34.12 -26.68
CA ALA A 251 -31.30 -34.02 -28.03
C ALA A 251 -29.80 -33.74 -27.94
N ALA A 252 -29.05 -34.37 -28.82
CA ALA A 252 -27.59 -34.43 -28.83
C ALA A 252 -26.89 -33.07 -29.09
N SER A 253 -27.53 -31.94 -28.84
CA SER A 253 -26.98 -30.61 -29.10
C SER A 253 -26.47 -29.93 -27.83
N GLN A 254 -25.15 -29.81 -27.77
CA GLN A 254 -24.39 -28.72 -27.12
C GLN A 254 -24.05 -28.79 -25.62
N ALA A 255 -24.27 -29.90 -24.92
CA ALA A 255 -23.47 -30.17 -23.72
C ALA A 255 -22.22 -30.94 -24.11
N GLN A 256 -21.19 -30.24 -24.65
CA GLN A 256 -19.83 -30.76 -24.53
C GLN A 256 -19.61 -31.04 -23.04
N GLY A 257 -19.53 -32.31 -22.68
CA GLY A 257 -19.51 -32.76 -21.30
C GLY A 257 -18.36 -32.11 -20.55
N ARG A 258 -18.66 -31.15 -19.69
CA ARG A 258 -17.82 -30.92 -18.53
C ARG A 258 -17.89 -32.22 -17.72
N ASP A 259 -16.76 -32.90 -17.68
CA ASP A 259 -16.57 -34.10 -16.87
C ASP A 259 -16.77 -33.71 -15.40
N LEU A 260 -17.98 -33.95 -14.87
CA LEU A 260 -18.38 -33.54 -13.53
C LEU A 260 -17.43 -34.06 -12.45
N PRO A 261 -17.05 -35.37 -12.42
CA PRO A 261 -16.00 -35.85 -11.53
C PRO A 261 -14.74 -34.98 -11.56
N LYS A 262 -14.20 -34.72 -12.76
CA LYS A 262 -13.01 -33.89 -12.94
C LYS A 262 -13.22 -32.45 -12.50
N ALA A 263 -14.40 -31.87 -12.72
CA ALA A 263 -14.73 -30.52 -12.29
C ALA A 263 -14.77 -30.41 -10.76
N LEU A 264 -15.37 -31.40 -10.07
CA LEU A 264 -15.41 -31.47 -8.62
C LEU A 264 -14.00 -31.68 -8.02
N GLU A 265 -13.19 -32.54 -8.64
CA GLU A 265 -11.77 -32.73 -8.27
C GLU A 265 -10.98 -31.43 -8.41
N THR A 266 -11.10 -30.76 -9.57
CA THR A 266 -10.44 -29.48 -9.83
C THR A 266 -10.82 -28.43 -8.80
N LEU A 267 -12.11 -28.36 -8.46
CA LEU A 267 -12.63 -27.40 -7.49
C LEU A 267 -12.12 -27.69 -6.07
N MET A 268 -12.05 -28.96 -5.66
CA MET A 268 -11.40 -29.35 -4.40
C MET A 268 -9.92 -28.98 -4.35
N GLU A 269 -9.17 -29.18 -5.44
CA GLU A 269 -7.75 -28.82 -5.50
C GLU A 269 -7.56 -27.31 -5.42
N GLN A 270 -8.35 -26.55 -6.19
CA GLN A 270 -8.32 -25.09 -6.23
C GLN A 270 -8.76 -24.46 -4.91
N SER A 271 -9.61 -25.11 -4.11
CA SER A 271 -10.05 -24.56 -2.83
C SER A 271 -9.03 -24.72 -1.70
N ARG A 272 -8.07 -25.65 -1.80
CA ARG A 272 -7.09 -25.94 -0.73
C ARG A 272 -6.31 -24.71 -0.25
N PRO A 273 -5.76 -23.85 -1.14
CA PRO A 273 -5.03 -22.65 -0.71
C PRO A 273 -5.90 -21.68 0.11
N PHE A 274 -7.19 -21.54 -0.25
CA PHE A 274 -8.14 -20.68 0.45
C PHE A 274 -8.47 -21.22 1.85
N SER A 275 -8.60 -22.55 1.99
CA SER A 275 -8.82 -23.18 3.29
C SER A 275 -7.59 -23.06 4.21
N ARG A 276 -6.37 -23.08 3.67
CA ARG A 276 -5.14 -22.94 4.46
C ARG A 276 -5.01 -21.59 5.17
N VAL A 277 -5.55 -20.54 4.58
CA VAL A 277 -5.55 -19.17 5.14
C VAL A 277 -6.87 -18.82 5.84
N GLY A 278 -7.78 -19.78 6.00
CA GLY A 278 -9.05 -19.60 6.71
C GLY A 278 -10.11 -18.78 5.95
N LEU A 279 -9.94 -18.56 4.63
CA LEU A 279 -10.93 -17.83 3.81
C LEU A 279 -12.15 -18.69 3.48
N LEU A 280 -11.99 -20.01 3.39
CA LEU A 280 -13.06 -20.97 3.12
C LEU A 280 -12.95 -22.19 4.05
N PRO A 281 -14.07 -22.83 4.42
CA PRO A 281 -14.01 -24.15 5.04
C PRO A 281 -13.33 -25.15 4.09
N GLN A 282 -12.76 -26.22 4.65
CA GLN A 282 -12.22 -27.30 3.83
C GLN A 282 -13.35 -27.95 3.04
N LEU A 283 -13.19 -27.99 1.72
CA LEU A 283 -14.17 -28.60 0.83
C LEU A 283 -13.82 -30.07 0.62
N ASP A 284 -14.75 -30.96 0.99
CA ASP A 284 -14.62 -32.40 0.79
C ASP A 284 -15.75 -32.91 -0.11
N LEU A 285 -15.43 -33.16 -1.38
CA LEU A 285 -16.38 -33.64 -2.38
C LEU A 285 -16.09 -35.09 -2.81
N ARG A 286 -15.30 -35.85 -2.03
CA ARG A 286 -14.85 -37.20 -2.41
C ARG A 286 -16.01 -38.15 -2.68
N GLU A 287 -17.06 -38.12 -1.87
CA GLU A 287 -18.25 -38.95 -2.07
C GLU A 287 -19.01 -38.54 -3.35
N LEU A 288 -19.14 -37.25 -3.63
CA LEU A 288 -19.78 -36.76 -4.85
C LEU A 288 -18.98 -37.13 -6.11
N VAL A 289 -17.65 -37.09 -6.04
CA VAL A 289 -16.76 -37.58 -7.09
C VAL A 289 -16.95 -39.09 -7.30
N ASP A 290 -16.95 -39.90 -6.24
CA ASP A 290 -17.14 -41.35 -6.34
C ASP A 290 -18.51 -41.71 -6.93
N HIS A 291 -19.58 -41.09 -6.44
CA HIS A 291 -20.94 -41.32 -6.93
C HIS A 291 -21.11 -40.88 -8.39
N SER A 292 -20.55 -39.72 -8.79
CA SER A 292 -20.62 -39.26 -10.18
C SER A 292 -19.76 -40.11 -11.13
N THR A 293 -18.66 -40.68 -10.64
CA THR A 293 -17.80 -41.60 -11.39
C THR A 293 -18.48 -42.95 -11.61
N ARG A 294 -19.08 -43.54 -10.56
CA ARG A 294 -19.78 -44.85 -10.65
C ARG A 294 -21.14 -44.77 -11.34
N ALA A 295 -21.72 -43.58 -11.46
CA ALA A 295 -23.02 -43.39 -12.11
C ALA A 295 -23.01 -43.81 -13.59
N LYS A 296 -24.12 -44.40 -14.05
CA LYS A 296 -24.38 -44.68 -15.47
C LYS A 296 -24.40 -43.37 -16.27
N ALA A 297 -24.07 -43.42 -17.56
CA ALA A 297 -23.94 -42.24 -18.43
C ALA A 297 -25.14 -41.27 -18.36
N THR A 298 -26.37 -41.80 -18.36
CA THR A 298 -27.60 -40.99 -18.26
C THR A 298 -27.71 -40.27 -16.91
N THR A 299 -27.48 -40.98 -15.81
CA THR A 299 -27.48 -40.41 -14.45
C THR A 299 -26.37 -39.39 -14.27
N ARG A 300 -25.17 -39.66 -14.82
CA ARG A 300 -24.05 -38.72 -14.79
C ARG A 300 -24.38 -37.40 -15.51
N ARG A 301 -25.09 -37.44 -16.64
CA ARG A 301 -25.58 -36.22 -17.32
C ARG A 301 -26.58 -35.43 -16.48
N ILE A 302 -27.49 -36.11 -15.79
CA ILE A 302 -28.46 -35.45 -14.89
C ILE A 302 -27.72 -34.81 -13.70
N LEU A 303 -26.82 -35.54 -13.05
CA LEU A 303 -25.99 -35.03 -11.96
C LEU A 303 -25.17 -33.83 -12.41
N ALA A 304 -24.57 -33.88 -13.60
CA ALA A 304 -23.82 -32.75 -14.15
C ALA A 304 -24.73 -31.54 -14.34
N THR A 305 -25.91 -31.72 -14.91
CA THR A 305 -26.87 -30.62 -15.15
C THR A 305 -27.34 -29.96 -13.85
N VAL A 306 -27.56 -30.76 -12.81
CA VAL A 306 -28.01 -30.32 -11.47
C VAL A 306 -26.90 -29.69 -10.65
N LEU A 307 -25.68 -30.24 -10.69
CA LEU A 307 -24.56 -29.74 -9.88
C LEU A 307 -23.77 -28.62 -10.57
N GLN A 308 -23.98 -28.41 -11.87
CA GLN A 308 -23.28 -27.35 -12.62
C GLN A 308 -23.44 -25.95 -12.00
N PRO A 309 -24.64 -25.50 -11.56
CA PRO A 309 -24.80 -24.20 -10.91
C PRO A 309 -24.03 -24.10 -9.56
N TYR A 310 -23.92 -25.21 -8.83
CA TYR A 310 -23.13 -25.26 -7.60
C TYR A 310 -21.63 -25.12 -7.90
N VAL A 311 -21.11 -25.87 -8.88
CA VAL A 311 -19.72 -25.77 -9.33
C VAL A 311 -19.41 -24.34 -9.77
N GLU A 312 -20.26 -23.74 -10.59
CA GLU A 312 -20.10 -22.36 -11.08
C GLU A 312 -20.12 -21.34 -9.94
N SER A 313 -21.03 -21.49 -8.98
CA SER A 313 -21.11 -20.61 -7.81
C SER A 313 -19.84 -20.66 -6.96
N VAL A 314 -19.33 -21.85 -6.66
CA VAL A 314 -18.11 -22.00 -5.85
C VAL A 314 -16.89 -21.51 -6.63
N SER A 315 -16.78 -21.82 -7.93
CA SER A 315 -15.72 -21.28 -8.79
C SER A 315 -15.71 -19.76 -8.82
N ALA A 316 -16.86 -19.11 -9.00
CA ALA A 316 -16.97 -17.65 -8.96
C ALA A 316 -16.53 -17.07 -7.60
N ARG A 317 -16.85 -17.77 -6.50
CA ARG A 317 -16.40 -17.37 -5.15
C ARG A 317 -14.89 -17.51 -4.99
N LEU A 318 -14.27 -18.58 -5.50
CA LEU A 318 -12.82 -18.76 -5.49
C LEU A 318 -12.12 -17.66 -6.31
N GLU A 319 -12.67 -17.32 -7.46
CA GLU A 319 -12.17 -16.23 -8.31
C GLU A 319 -12.22 -14.87 -7.57
N ALA A 320 -13.36 -14.57 -6.93
CA ALA A 320 -13.54 -13.34 -6.14
C ALA A 320 -12.57 -13.24 -4.96
N LEU A 321 -12.31 -14.34 -4.26
CA LEU A 321 -11.37 -14.40 -3.12
C LEU A 321 -9.90 -14.49 -3.55
N GLY A 322 -9.63 -14.79 -4.81
CA GLY A 322 -8.29 -15.07 -5.34
C GLY A 322 -7.25 -13.98 -5.06
N PRO A 323 -7.56 -12.68 -5.24
CA PRO A 323 -6.63 -11.60 -4.93
C PRO A 323 -6.16 -11.59 -3.46
N ILE A 324 -7.09 -11.75 -2.52
CA ILE A 324 -6.81 -11.75 -1.07
C ILE A 324 -6.00 -13.00 -0.70
N GLN A 325 -6.39 -14.15 -1.23
CA GLN A 325 -5.70 -15.41 -1.01
C GLN A 325 -4.23 -15.33 -1.44
N ARG A 326 -3.95 -14.79 -2.64
CA ARG A 326 -2.58 -14.59 -3.13
C ARG A 326 -1.80 -13.62 -2.27
N LEU A 327 -2.41 -12.49 -1.88
CA LEU A 327 -1.78 -11.50 -1.00
C LEU A 327 -1.36 -12.13 0.34
N LEU A 328 -2.25 -12.90 0.96
CA LEU A 328 -1.98 -13.61 2.22
C LEU A 328 -0.85 -14.64 2.08
N GLU A 329 -0.86 -15.43 1.01
CA GLU A 329 0.21 -16.39 0.75
C GLU A 329 1.55 -15.71 0.51
N THR A 330 1.58 -14.63 -0.28
CA THR A 330 2.81 -13.85 -0.50
C THR A 330 3.28 -13.23 0.80
N PHE A 331 2.40 -12.62 1.60
CA PHE A 331 2.76 -12.01 2.89
C PHE A 331 3.32 -13.03 3.88
N VAL A 332 2.60 -14.11 4.14
CA VAL A 332 3.02 -15.17 5.07
C VAL A 332 4.27 -15.90 4.56
N GLY A 333 4.34 -16.18 3.25
CA GLY A 333 5.49 -16.81 2.62
C GLY A 333 6.74 -15.94 2.71
N THR A 334 6.59 -14.63 2.49
CA THR A 334 7.68 -13.67 2.62
C THR A 334 8.20 -13.65 4.05
N LEU A 335 7.35 -13.47 5.07
CA LEU A 335 7.75 -13.50 6.48
C LEU A 335 8.50 -14.79 6.85
N ASN A 336 7.94 -15.95 6.50
CA ASN A 336 8.55 -17.25 6.77
C ASN A 336 9.88 -17.45 6.05
N SER A 337 10.12 -16.75 4.95
CA SER A 337 11.41 -16.82 4.26
C SER A 337 12.54 -16.08 5.00
N PHE A 338 12.21 -15.14 5.89
CA PHE A 338 13.18 -14.45 6.74
C PHE A 338 13.42 -15.19 8.06
N TYR A 339 12.35 -15.68 8.68
CA TYR A 339 12.43 -16.31 10.01
C TYR A 339 13.01 -17.73 9.91
N ALA A 340 13.97 -18.04 10.79
CA ALA A 340 14.66 -19.35 10.75
C ALA A 340 14.04 -20.40 11.68
N GLN A 341 13.62 -20.00 12.88
CA GLN A 341 13.13 -20.90 13.94
C GLN A 341 11.69 -20.61 14.35
N LYS A 342 10.97 -19.79 13.58
CA LYS A 342 9.59 -19.41 13.87
C LYS A 342 8.81 -19.51 12.59
N ARG A 343 7.56 -19.93 12.71
CA ARG A 343 6.62 -19.99 11.59
C ARG A 343 5.50 -19.01 11.83
N VAL A 344 5.31 -18.11 10.88
CA VAL A 344 4.13 -17.25 10.79
C VAL A 344 3.04 -18.00 10.04
N THR A 345 1.82 -17.97 10.58
CA THR A 345 0.62 -18.42 9.89
C THR A 345 -0.45 -17.34 9.99
N PHE A 346 -1.40 -17.34 9.06
CA PHE A 346 -2.55 -16.46 9.10
C PHE A 346 -3.81 -17.29 8.93
N ASP A 347 -4.82 -16.99 9.73
CA ASP A 347 -6.17 -17.52 9.61
C ASP A 347 -7.17 -16.38 9.79
N LEU A 348 -8.23 -16.32 8.98
CA LEU A 348 -9.18 -15.21 9.05
C LEU A 348 -9.87 -15.08 10.43
N ARG A 349 -10.09 -16.19 11.14
CA ARG A 349 -10.76 -16.23 12.44
C ARG A 349 -9.81 -15.92 13.58
N GLU A 350 -8.62 -16.55 13.56
CA GLU A 350 -7.64 -16.41 14.64
C GLU A 350 -6.62 -15.29 14.42
N GLY A 351 -6.52 -14.77 13.20
CA GLY A 351 -5.57 -13.74 12.83
C GLY A 351 -4.15 -14.26 12.56
N LEU A 352 -3.17 -13.37 12.74
CA LEU A 352 -1.75 -13.66 12.56
C LEU A 352 -1.23 -14.42 13.79
N ARG A 353 -0.58 -15.56 13.56
CA ARG A 353 -0.02 -16.40 14.61
C ARG A 353 1.46 -16.64 14.35
N ILE A 354 2.25 -16.59 15.41
CA ILE A 354 3.69 -16.86 15.38
C ILE A 354 3.92 -18.10 16.23
N ILE A 355 4.47 -19.15 15.63
CA ILE A 355 4.55 -20.49 16.22
C ILE A 355 6.03 -20.91 16.26
N GLN A 356 6.47 -21.42 17.41
CA GLN A 356 7.79 -22.02 17.58
C GLN A 356 7.83 -23.49 17.10
N PRO A 357 9.03 -24.09 16.95
CA PRO A 357 9.14 -25.47 16.46
C PRO A 357 8.49 -26.51 17.39
N ASP A 358 8.37 -26.18 18.67
CA ASP A 358 7.68 -26.96 19.70
C ASP A 358 6.15 -26.81 19.69
N GLY A 359 5.61 -25.95 18.80
CA GLY A 359 4.18 -25.66 18.69
C GLY A 359 3.70 -24.50 19.58
N THR A 360 4.57 -23.91 20.40
CA THR A 360 4.20 -22.82 21.31
C THR A 360 3.87 -21.55 20.53
N ARG A 361 2.78 -20.86 20.90
CA ARG A 361 2.41 -19.56 20.32
C ARG A 361 3.19 -18.43 20.99
N LEU A 362 3.80 -17.58 20.17
CA LEU A 362 4.51 -16.39 20.62
C LEU A 362 3.69 -15.13 20.41
N SER A 363 3.79 -14.21 21.36
CA SER A 363 3.35 -12.82 21.16
C SER A 363 4.27 -12.14 20.13
N PRO A 364 3.75 -11.23 19.27
CA PRO A 364 4.57 -10.41 18.39
C PRO A 364 5.68 -9.65 19.14
N ARG A 365 5.43 -9.23 20.39
CA ARG A 365 6.42 -8.54 21.24
C ARG A 365 7.57 -9.43 21.73
N ALA A 366 7.42 -10.76 21.64
CA ALA A 366 8.47 -11.73 22.01
C ALA A 366 9.43 -12.03 20.85
N LEU A 367 9.19 -11.47 19.67
CA LEU A 367 10.13 -11.51 18.55
C LEU A 367 11.41 -10.70 18.85
N SER A 368 12.51 -11.01 18.18
CA SER A 368 13.69 -10.12 18.20
C SER A 368 13.39 -8.77 17.54
N SER A 369 14.15 -7.72 17.87
CA SER A 369 13.93 -6.37 17.33
C SER A 369 13.91 -6.32 15.79
N GLY A 370 14.81 -7.05 15.12
CA GLY A 370 14.82 -7.16 13.66
C GLY A 370 13.60 -7.89 13.09
N GLU A 371 13.09 -8.94 13.77
CA GLU A 371 11.86 -9.63 13.38
C GLU A 371 10.63 -8.74 13.58
N GLN A 372 10.53 -8.04 14.71
CA GLN A 372 9.43 -7.08 14.98
C GLN A 372 9.36 -6.00 13.91
N GLN A 373 10.51 -5.43 13.54
CA GLN A 373 10.58 -4.39 12.53
C GLN A 373 10.21 -4.89 11.15
N LEU A 374 10.69 -6.08 10.78
CA LEU A 374 10.35 -6.70 9.50
C LEU A 374 8.86 -7.00 9.40
N LEU A 375 8.25 -7.47 10.49
CA LEU A 375 6.80 -7.66 10.57
C LEU A 375 6.04 -6.33 10.44
N LEU A 376 6.43 -5.31 11.21
CA LEU A 376 5.82 -3.97 11.13
C LEU A 376 5.88 -3.42 9.70
N LEU A 377 7.06 -3.46 9.08
CA LEU A 377 7.30 -2.97 7.73
C LEU A 377 6.43 -3.70 6.70
N PHE A 378 6.34 -5.03 6.77
CA PHE A 378 5.52 -5.80 5.84
C PHE A 378 4.01 -5.60 6.07
N CYS A 379 3.55 -5.46 7.32
CA CYS A 379 2.16 -5.10 7.59
C CYS A 379 1.81 -3.76 6.94
N ASN A 380 2.65 -2.75 7.17
CA ASN A 380 2.45 -1.41 6.61
C ASN A 380 2.51 -1.42 5.07
N THR A 381 3.41 -2.20 4.49
CA THR A 381 3.51 -2.39 3.04
C THR A 381 2.23 -2.95 2.46
N VAL A 382 1.61 -3.94 3.12
CA VAL A 382 0.33 -4.50 2.68
C VAL A 382 -0.80 -3.48 2.82
N LEU A 383 -0.82 -2.71 3.93
CA LEU A 383 -1.81 -1.66 4.16
C LEU A 383 -1.75 -0.55 3.09
N ALA A 384 -0.55 -0.20 2.63
CA ALA A 384 -0.32 0.81 1.59
C ALA A 384 -0.86 0.41 0.20
N ARG A 385 -1.15 -0.88 -0.05
CA ARG A 385 -1.65 -1.36 -1.35
C ARG A 385 -3.04 -0.82 -1.70
N ALA A 386 -3.80 -0.30 -0.73
CA ALA A 386 -5.20 0.07 -0.92
C ALA A 386 -5.39 1.30 -1.83
N GLN A 387 -4.37 2.13 -2.02
CA GLN A 387 -4.44 3.38 -2.79
C GLN A 387 -3.12 3.65 -3.54
N ALA A 388 -3.13 4.61 -4.47
CA ALA A 388 -1.91 5.13 -5.09
C ALA A 388 -1.03 5.77 -4.01
N THR A 389 0.07 5.11 -3.66
CA THR A 389 0.83 5.43 -2.44
C THR A 389 2.30 5.66 -2.77
N ILE A 390 2.84 6.78 -2.27
CA ILE A 390 4.28 6.98 -2.15
C ILE A 390 4.67 6.51 -0.76
N PHE A 391 5.41 5.41 -0.70
CA PHE A 391 5.87 4.79 0.53
C PHE A 391 7.32 5.16 0.78
N ILE A 392 7.53 6.09 1.70
CA ILE A 392 8.82 6.63 2.08
C ILE A 392 9.36 5.83 3.28
N ILE A 393 10.59 5.32 3.19
CA ILE A 393 11.24 4.57 4.29
C ILE A 393 12.67 5.09 4.48
N ASP A 394 12.99 5.47 5.71
CA ASP A 394 14.34 5.86 6.11
C ASP A 394 15.03 4.70 6.84
N GLU A 395 16.24 4.35 6.43
CA GLU A 395 17.05 3.26 6.99
C GLU A 395 16.29 1.93 7.16
N PRO A 396 15.71 1.36 6.07
CA PRO A 396 14.93 0.12 6.12
C PRO A 396 15.74 -1.08 6.66
N GLU A 397 17.07 -1.03 6.58
CA GLU A 397 18.01 -2.05 7.07
C GLU A 397 18.30 -2.02 8.56
N LEU A 398 17.92 -0.95 9.27
CA LEU A 398 18.32 -0.75 10.68
C LEU A 398 17.95 -2.02 11.47
N SER A 399 18.85 -2.56 12.31
CA SER A 399 18.66 -3.82 13.07
C SER A 399 18.48 -5.13 12.26
N LEU A 400 18.64 -5.14 10.93
CA LEU A 400 18.60 -6.37 10.12
C LEU A 400 20.00 -6.94 9.86
N ASN A 401 20.11 -8.27 9.79
CA ASN A 401 21.36 -8.93 9.37
C ASN A 401 21.60 -8.81 7.85
N VAL A 402 22.84 -8.98 7.39
CA VAL A 402 23.23 -8.82 5.97
C VAL A 402 22.42 -9.72 5.02
N LYS A 403 22.11 -10.96 5.41
CA LYS A 403 21.30 -11.87 4.59
C LYS A 403 19.90 -11.32 4.35
N TRP A 404 19.32 -10.67 5.36
CA TRP A 404 18.00 -10.07 5.28
C TRP A 404 18.03 -8.77 4.48
N GLN A 405 19.03 -7.91 4.68
CA GLN A 405 19.21 -6.68 3.91
C GLN A 405 19.20 -6.97 2.39
N ARG A 406 20.00 -7.95 1.92
CA ARG A 406 20.08 -8.35 0.49
C ARG A 406 18.78 -8.85 -0.15
N ARG A 407 17.75 -9.12 0.66
CA ARG A 407 16.45 -9.66 0.23
C ARG A 407 15.29 -8.73 0.52
N LEU A 408 15.53 -7.63 1.23
CA LEU A 408 14.46 -6.77 1.74
C LEU A 408 13.70 -6.08 0.62
N ILE A 409 14.40 -5.46 -0.32
CA ILE A 409 13.76 -4.76 -1.45
C ILE A 409 12.99 -5.76 -2.33
N ASP A 410 13.57 -6.93 -2.63
CA ASP A 410 12.89 -8.01 -3.39
C ASP A 410 11.55 -8.36 -2.72
N ALA A 411 11.56 -8.50 -1.39
CA ALA A 411 10.38 -8.82 -0.60
C ALA A 411 9.33 -7.69 -0.60
N LEU A 412 9.75 -6.43 -0.43
CA LEU A 412 8.86 -5.27 -0.50
C LEU A 412 8.18 -5.15 -1.86
N LEU A 413 8.96 -5.28 -2.94
CA LEU A 413 8.43 -5.23 -4.30
C LEU A 413 7.46 -6.37 -4.58
N GLN A 414 7.77 -7.59 -4.14
CA GLN A 414 6.85 -8.74 -4.24
C GLN A 414 5.51 -8.49 -3.53
N LEU A 415 5.55 -7.82 -2.38
CA LEU A 415 4.34 -7.49 -1.62
C LEU A 415 3.49 -6.40 -2.27
N VAL A 416 3.99 -5.64 -3.25
CA VAL A 416 3.23 -4.56 -3.94
C VAL A 416 3.04 -4.81 -5.43
N VAL A 417 3.35 -6.01 -5.94
CA VAL A 417 3.16 -6.36 -7.36
C VAL A 417 1.72 -6.08 -7.79
N GLY A 418 1.58 -5.39 -8.93
CA GLY A 418 0.29 -5.04 -9.53
C GLY A 418 -0.46 -3.91 -8.81
N THR A 419 0.22 -3.14 -7.95
CA THR A 419 -0.38 -1.99 -7.22
C THR A 419 0.36 -0.69 -7.55
N PRO A 420 -0.32 0.46 -7.45
CA PRO A 420 0.26 1.79 -7.71
C PRO A 420 1.10 2.30 -6.51
N VAL A 421 2.01 1.48 -5.99
CA VAL A 421 2.89 1.85 -4.87
C VAL A 421 4.30 2.12 -5.38
N GLN A 422 4.82 3.32 -5.09
CA GLN A 422 6.21 3.68 -5.32
C GLN A 422 6.95 3.73 -3.98
N PHE A 423 8.04 2.98 -3.86
CA PHE A 423 8.92 3.11 -2.70
C PHE A 423 9.95 4.23 -2.90
N MET A 424 10.14 5.06 -1.88
CA MET A 424 11.26 5.99 -1.78
C MET A 424 12.08 5.67 -0.54
N LEU A 425 13.25 5.08 -0.74
CA LEU A 425 14.10 4.58 0.33
C LEU A 425 15.31 5.50 0.52
N ALA A 426 15.73 5.72 1.75
CA ALA A 426 17.06 6.24 2.05
C ALA A 426 17.85 5.18 2.80
N THR A 427 19.11 4.97 2.39
CA THR A 427 19.97 3.95 3.00
C THR A 427 21.45 4.31 2.86
N HIS A 428 22.24 3.83 3.80
CA HIS A 428 23.71 3.78 3.72
C HIS A 428 24.25 2.40 3.35
N SER A 429 23.42 1.36 3.39
CA SER A 429 23.81 -0.02 3.15
C SER A 429 23.99 -0.34 1.67
N ILE A 430 25.24 -0.53 1.25
CA ILE A 430 25.60 -1.04 -0.08
C ILE A 430 24.95 -2.42 -0.35
N GLU A 431 24.70 -3.20 0.71
CA GLU A 431 24.10 -4.54 0.59
C GLU A 431 22.66 -4.51 0.07
N LEU A 432 21.91 -3.43 0.33
CA LEU A 432 20.60 -3.21 -0.27
C LEU A 432 20.70 -2.85 -1.76
N LEU A 433 21.73 -2.08 -2.12
CA LEU A 433 21.87 -1.46 -3.44
C LEU A 433 22.46 -2.39 -4.50
N ALA A 434 23.22 -3.41 -4.09
CA ALA A 434 24.01 -4.24 -5.00
C ALA A 434 23.21 -4.84 -6.16
N LYS A 435 21.91 -5.11 -5.97
CA LYS A 435 20.99 -5.66 -6.97
C LYS A 435 20.19 -4.61 -7.77
N TYR A 436 20.08 -3.38 -7.29
CA TYR A 436 19.09 -2.39 -7.73
C TYR A 436 19.69 -1.14 -8.38
N LYS A 437 20.84 -1.29 -9.06
CA LYS A 437 21.65 -0.17 -9.57
C LYS A 437 20.88 0.88 -10.38
N GLU A 438 19.85 0.47 -11.12
CA GLU A 438 19.02 1.36 -11.96
C GLU A 438 18.09 2.27 -11.13
N GLY A 439 17.63 1.81 -9.97
CA GLY A 439 16.79 2.60 -9.05
C GLY A 439 17.58 3.41 -8.02
N VAL A 440 18.93 3.37 -8.05
CA VAL A 440 19.78 4.09 -7.09
C VAL A 440 20.09 5.48 -7.58
N VAL A 441 19.72 6.47 -6.79
CA VAL A 441 20.04 7.88 -6.99
C VAL A 441 21.11 8.28 -5.99
N ARG A 442 22.32 8.56 -6.49
CA ARG A 442 23.44 8.97 -5.64
C ARG A 442 23.37 10.46 -5.36
N LEU A 443 23.32 10.82 -4.07
CA LEU A 443 23.44 12.20 -3.62
C LEU A 443 24.92 12.61 -3.64
N ASN A 444 25.38 13.10 -4.78
CA ASN A 444 26.65 13.79 -4.90
C ASN A 444 26.38 15.30 -4.91
N PRO A 445 26.97 16.09 -4.01
CA PRO A 445 26.81 17.54 -4.05
C PRO A 445 27.53 18.08 -5.28
N ALA A 446 26.78 18.56 -6.28
CA ALA A 446 27.35 19.24 -7.43
C ALA A 446 27.44 20.76 -7.15
N PRO A 447 28.59 21.41 -7.38
CA PRO A 447 28.64 22.86 -7.44
C PRO A 447 27.94 23.35 -8.71
N ILE A 448 27.16 24.43 -8.58
CA ILE A 448 26.38 25.06 -9.67
C ILE A 448 27.28 25.28 -10.89
N THR A 449 27.06 24.48 -11.94
CA THR A 449 27.55 24.76 -13.29
C THR A 449 26.34 24.71 -14.24
N GLU A 450 25.86 25.92 -14.54
CA GLU A 450 25.00 26.33 -15.66
C GLU A 450 23.66 25.58 -15.88
N ARG A 451 22.58 26.33 -15.64
CA ARG A 451 21.19 25.95 -15.95
C ARG A 451 21.05 25.58 -17.44
N PRO A 452 20.37 24.50 -17.82
CA PRO A 452 19.80 24.41 -19.16
C PRO A 452 18.67 25.43 -19.27
N VAL A 453 18.78 26.26 -20.31
CA VAL A 453 17.82 27.32 -20.71
C VAL A 453 16.47 26.74 -21.09
#